data_AF-A0A7S2XCF4-F1
#
_entry.id   AF-A0A7S2XCF4-F1
#
_cell.length_a   1.000
_cell.length_b   1.000
_cell.length_c   1.000
_cell.angle_alpha   90.00
_cell.angle_beta   90.00
_cell.angle_gamma   90.00
#
_symmetry.space_group_name_H-M   'P 1'
#
loop_
_entity.id
_entity.type
_entity.pdbx_description
1 polymer ?
#
loop_
_entity_poly.entity_id
_entity_poly.type
_entity_poly.pdbx_seq_one_letter_code
_entity_poly.pdbx_strand_id
1 'polypeptide(L)'
;MADSKSLADRKKLFEALQSPAKKMKKTKTKVSSGLSRTKLLGNIKKTKGTKSLKKVAAPKEGLTRSQKLEFKRARAEAKGQSFVEKLDEDGLKFFNEVASQKFSDQAIAFLNAYWGEVGSQAEFIYSVSWDIFKYADMHAKGCNYVHKYKEGQALEFDIGLYFYERLCKFLGESKNSKWAGEEYAPSQPKLMTAIVRKKELRDKVDVNFDGHVSMIEYLLYQYRSFANPADFVTRAMSHDEHPEIKKARLALEEVNKRVRAYEAEKQRLTDESKKGGVKGLKGKNELAQLNSSPLWESIQKALITAEAAVRIANRKYGGKSKGSGSESRAIGNSEGSMWWLNRDLAEKKKKYGRKSKK
;
A
#
# COMPACT_ATOMS: atom_id res chain seq x y z
N MET A 1 27.82 15.65 -32.86
CA MET A 1 26.85 16.69 -33.26
C MET A 1 25.46 16.20 -32.88
N ALA A 2 24.88 16.75 -31.82
CA ALA A 2 23.60 16.29 -31.28
C ALA A 2 22.49 17.24 -31.75
N ASP A 3 21.46 16.68 -32.39
CA ASP A 3 20.32 17.38 -32.97
C ASP A 3 19.62 18.30 -31.97
N SER A 4 19.85 19.60 -32.12
CA SER A 4 19.07 20.65 -31.48
C SER A 4 17.73 20.79 -32.20
N LYS A 5 16.79 19.89 -31.95
CA LYS A 5 15.40 20.12 -32.38
C LYS A 5 14.91 21.42 -31.75
N SER A 6 14.44 22.32 -32.61
CA SER A 6 14.17 23.71 -32.24
C SER A 6 13.06 23.77 -31.18
N LEU A 7 13.14 24.78 -30.33
CA LEU A 7 12.13 25.05 -29.30
C LEU A 7 10.73 25.23 -29.92
N ALA A 8 10.67 25.61 -31.21
CA ALA A 8 9.44 25.72 -31.99
C ALA A 8 8.79 24.36 -32.28
N ASP A 9 9.59 23.31 -32.53
CA ASP A 9 9.08 21.96 -32.79
C ASP A 9 8.46 21.34 -31.53
N ARG A 10 9.06 21.62 -30.37
CA ARG A 10 8.51 21.21 -29.06
C ARG A 10 7.20 21.92 -28.75
N LYS A 11 7.08 23.21 -29.11
CA LYS A 11 5.85 23.98 -28.90
C LYS A 11 4.70 23.49 -29.80
N LYS A 12 5.00 23.20 -31.07
CA LYS A 12 4.01 22.62 -32.01
C LYS A 12 3.52 21.24 -31.57
N LEU A 13 4.42 20.39 -31.05
CA LEU A 13 4.03 19.09 -30.52
C LEU A 13 3.11 19.21 -29.30
N PHE A 14 3.34 20.22 -28.45
CA PHE A 14 2.54 20.45 -27.26
C PHE A 14 1.16 21.02 -27.57
N GLU A 15 1.05 21.95 -28.54
CA GLU A 15 -0.24 22.45 -29.04
C GLU A 15 -1.07 21.36 -29.73
N ALA A 16 -0.43 20.45 -30.46
CA ALA A 16 -1.12 19.31 -31.08
C ALA A 16 -1.77 18.38 -30.03
N LEU A 17 -1.12 18.18 -28.88
CA LEU A 17 -1.61 17.34 -27.79
C LEU A 17 -2.74 17.97 -26.97
N GLN A 18 -2.90 19.30 -27.01
CA GLN A 18 -3.95 20.02 -26.27
C GLN A 18 -5.20 20.29 -27.11
N SER A 19 -5.20 19.96 -28.40
CA SER A 19 -6.37 20.16 -29.24
C SER A 19 -7.49 19.16 -28.90
N PRO A 20 -8.73 19.62 -28.66
CA PRO A 20 -9.84 18.75 -28.29
C PRO A 20 -10.13 17.75 -29.41
N ALA A 21 -10.22 16.47 -29.05
CA ALA A 21 -10.40 15.36 -29.98
C ALA A 21 -11.52 15.66 -30.99
N LYS A 22 -11.15 15.80 -32.28
CA LYS A 22 -12.11 15.91 -33.36
C LYS A 22 -13.05 14.71 -33.29
N LYS A 23 -14.35 14.97 -33.07
CA LYS A 23 -15.42 13.96 -33.10
C LYS A 23 -15.29 13.14 -34.39
N MET A 24 -14.81 11.90 -34.28
CA MET A 24 -14.78 10.96 -35.39
C MET A 24 -16.22 10.74 -35.87
N LYS A 25 -16.51 11.11 -37.12
CA LYS A 25 -17.75 10.77 -37.79
C LYS A 25 -17.84 9.23 -37.86
N LYS A 26 -18.89 8.66 -37.26
CA LYS A 26 -19.18 7.22 -37.35
C LYS A 26 -19.48 6.85 -38.79
N THR A 27 -18.49 6.34 -39.51
CA THR A 27 -18.70 5.60 -40.76
C THR A 27 -19.35 4.26 -40.41
N LYS A 28 -20.63 4.11 -40.79
CA LYS A 28 -21.34 2.83 -40.73
C LYS A 28 -20.81 1.93 -41.85
N THR A 29 -19.81 1.12 -41.57
CA THR A 29 -19.39 0.03 -42.46
C THR A 29 -20.34 -1.14 -42.25
N LYS A 30 -21.19 -1.42 -43.23
CA LYS A 30 -22.11 -2.56 -43.26
C LYS A 30 -21.27 -3.81 -43.58
N VAL A 31 -20.93 -4.61 -42.57
CA VAL A 31 -20.28 -5.91 -42.76
C VAL A 31 -21.35 -6.98 -42.94
N SER A 32 -21.51 -7.49 -44.16
CA SER A 32 -22.33 -8.67 -44.45
C SER A 32 -21.59 -9.92 -43.97
N SER A 33 -21.83 -10.35 -42.74
CA SER A 33 -21.36 -11.66 -42.26
C SER A 33 -22.42 -12.72 -42.52
N GLY A 34 -22.46 -13.20 -43.76
CA GLY A 34 -23.04 -14.50 -44.07
C GLY A 34 -22.05 -15.60 -43.71
N LEU A 35 -22.02 -16.04 -42.44
CA LEU A 35 -21.39 -17.30 -42.06
C LEU A 35 -22.08 -17.87 -40.82
N SER A 36 -22.81 -18.96 -41.05
CA SER A 36 -23.53 -19.71 -40.03
C SER A 36 -22.57 -20.38 -39.04
N ARG A 37 -22.99 -20.38 -37.78
CA ARG A 37 -22.20 -20.74 -36.59
C ARG A 37 -22.01 -22.26 -36.39
N THR A 38 -22.19 -23.07 -37.43
CA THR A 38 -22.42 -24.52 -37.27
C THR A 38 -21.42 -25.43 -37.99
N LYS A 39 -20.29 -24.92 -38.51
CA LYS A 39 -19.29 -25.78 -39.20
C LYS A 39 -17.81 -25.49 -38.86
N LEU A 40 -17.51 -25.10 -37.62
CA LEU A 40 -16.12 -24.89 -37.16
C LEU A 40 -15.76 -25.72 -35.92
N LEU A 41 -16.29 -26.94 -35.85
CA LEU A 41 -15.82 -28.01 -34.95
C LEU A 41 -15.29 -29.18 -35.78
N GLY A 42 -14.28 -28.90 -36.60
CA GLY A 42 -13.45 -29.92 -37.22
C GLY A 42 -12.27 -30.26 -36.30
N ASN A 43 -12.32 -31.47 -35.71
CA ASN A 43 -11.17 -32.29 -35.33
C ASN A 43 -9.99 -31.60 -34.63
N ILE A 44 -10.21 -31.09 -33.41
CA ILE A 44 -9.10 -30.94 -32.45
C ILE A 44 -8.84 -32.32 -31.84
N LYS A 45 -7.79 -33.01 -32.32
CA LYS A 45 -7.21 -34.18 -31.66
C LYS A 45 -6.90 -33.82 -30.21
N LYS A 46 -7.54 -34.51 -29.27
CA LYS A 46 -7.25 -34.44 -27.84
C LYS A 46 -5.78 -34.75 -27.60
N THR A 47 -4.96 -33.72 -27.41
CA THR A 47 -3.61 -33.87 -26.87
C THR A 47 -3.75 -34.28 -25.40
N LYS A 48 -3.35 -35.53 -25.11
CA LYS A 48 -3.20 -36.05 -23.74
C LYS A 48 -2.16 -35.18 -23.02
N GLY A 49 -2.58 -34.35 -22.07
CA GLY A 49 -1.60 -33.57 -21.30
C GLY A 49 -2.11 -32.44 -20.41
N THR A 50 -3.39 -32.06 -20.46
CA THR A 50 -3.94 -31.13 -19.46
C THR A 50 -4.19 -31.88 -18.16
N LYS A 51 -3.26 -31.74 -17.20
CA LYS A 51 -3.47 -32.11 -15.81
C LYS A 51 -4.64 -31.30 -15.26
N SER A 52 -5.85 -31.85 -15.38
CA SER A 52 -7.01 -31.39 -14.63
C SER A 52 -6.62 -31.33 -13.16
N LEU A 53 -6.95 -30.23 -12.48
CA LEU A 53 -6.94 -30.16 -11.01
C LEU A 53 -7.49 -31.48 -10.48
N LYS A 54 -6.66 -32.22 -9.73
CA LYS A 54 -7.02 -33.52 -9.16
C LYS A 54 -8.31 -33.32 -8.38
N LYS A 55 -9.46 -33.72 -8.95
CA LYS A 55 -10.69 -33.90 -8.19
C LYS A 55 -10.32 -34.88 -7.09
N VAL A 56 -10.40 -34.45 -5.83
CA VAL A 56 -10.20 -35.33 -4.69
C VAL A 56 -11.24 -36.44 -4.84
N ALA A 57 -10.78 -37.66 -5.12
CA ALA A 57 -11.65 -38.81 -5.31
C ALA A 57 -12.49 -39.02 -4.06
N ALA A 58 -13.74 -39.43 -4.23
CA ALA A 58 -14.60 -39.78 -3.11
C ALA A 58 -13.89 -40.86 -2.25
N PRO A 59 -13.98 -40.77 -0.91
CA PRO A 59 -13.34 -41.74 -0.03
C PRO A 59 -13.84 -43.16 -0.35
N LYS A 60 -12.91 -44.12 -0.48
CA LYS A 60 -13.24 -45.55 -0.60
C LYS A 60 -13.93 -46.02 0.69
N GLU A 61 -14.92 -46.89 0.58
CA GLU A 61 -15.57 -47.50 1.76
C GLU A 61 -14.53 -48.21 2.64
N GLY A 62 -14.61 -48.05 3.97
CA GLY A 62 -13.67 -48.64 4.93
C GLY A 62 -12.79 -47.68 5.75
N LEU A 63 -12.85 -46.36 5.52
CA LEU A 63 -12.08 -45.41 6.35
C LEU A 63 -12.57 -45.37 7.81
N THR A 64 -11.62 -45.32 8.74
CA THR A 64 -11.89 -45.14 10.17
C THR A 64 -12.50 -43.76 10.45
N ARG A 65 -13.13 -43.60 11.62
CA ARG A 65 -13.76 -42.32 12.02
C ARG A 65 -12.76 -41.16 12.06
N SER A 66 -11.51 -41.40 12.48
CA SER A 66 -10.47 -40.36 12.51
C SER A 66 -10.05 -39.93 11.10
N GLN A 67 -9.83 -40.88 10.20
CA GLN A 67 -9.43 -40.60 8.82
C GLN A 67 -10.54 -39.89 8.04
N LYS A 68 -11.82 -40.22 8.30
CA LYS A 68 -12.96 -39.47 7.76
C LYS A 68 -13.00 -38.03 8.27
N LEU A 69 -12.60 -37.79 9.52
CA LEU A 69 -12.54 -36.46 10.12
C LEU A 69 -11.40 -35.63 9.51
N GLU A 70 -10.23 -36.25 9.35
CA GLU A 70 -9.04 -35.64 8.76
C GLU A 70 -9.25 -35.32 7.27
N PHE A 71 -9.88 -36.23 6.52
CA PHE A 71 -10.29 -35.99 5.13
C PHE A 71 -11.35 -34.88 5.02
N LYS A 72 -12.27 -34.76 5.99
CA LYS A 72 -13.22 -33.64 6.05
C LYS A 72 -12.53 -32.31 6.35
N ARG A 73 -11.53 -32.28 7.26
CA ARG A 73 -10.69 -31.10 7.51
C ARG A 73 -9.89 -30.69 6.27
N ALA A 74 -9.14 -31.61 5.67
CA ALA A 74 -8.38 -31.36 4.44
C ALA A 74 -9.28 -30.94 3.27
N ARG A 75 -10.51 -31.46 3.18
CA ARG A 75 -11.50 -31.05 2.17
C ARG A 75 -12.16 -29.70 2.50
N ALA A 76 -12.30 -29.31 3.77
CA ALA A 76 -12.75 -27.97 4.15
C ALA A 76 -11.64 -26.93 3.92
N GLU A 77 -10.39 -27.31 4.12
CA GLU A 77 -9.21 -26.50 3.73
C GLU A 77 -9.07 -26.41 2.20
N ALA A 78 -9.41 -27.48 1.45
CA ALA A 78 -9.28 -27.52 -0.01
C ALA A 78 -10.52 -27.03 -0.80
N LYS A 79 -11.74 -27.21 -0.29
CA LYS A 79 -12.92 -26.45 -0.72
C LYS A 79 -12.85 -25.13 0.01
N GLY A 80 -11.96 -24.25 -0.47
CA GLY A 80 -11.67 -22.97 0.14
C GLY A 80 -12.92 -22.39 0.78
N GLN A 81 -12.89 -22.27 2.12
CA GLN A 81 -13.52 -21.13 2.75
C GLN A 81 -13.14 -19.97 1.84
N SER A 82 -14.14 -19.39 1.16
CA SER A 82 -13.89 -18.19 0.38
C SER A 82 -13.15 -17.27 1.34
N PHE A 83 -11.96 -16.82 0.94
CA PHE A 83 -11.18 -15.89 1.78
C PHE A 83 -12.07 -14.73 2.26
N VAL A 84 -13.07 -14.38 1.45
CA VAL A 84 -14.28 -13.65 1.82
C VAL A 84 -15.27 -14.57 2.54
N GLU A 85 -15.06 -14.81 3.83
CA GLU A 85 -16.19 -15.21 4.68
C GLU A 85 -17.20 -14.05 4.65
N LYS A 86 -18.50 -14.35 4.56
CA LYS A 86 -19.51 -13.28 4.54
C LYS A 86 -19.48 -12.59 5.90
N LEU A 87 -18.94 -11.37 5.93
CA LEU A 87 -19.05 -10.48 7.07
C LEU A 87 -20.54 -10.20 7.34
N ASP A 88 -20.89 -10.06 8.61
CA ASP A 88 -22.18 -9.49 8.98
C ASP A 88 -22.25 -8.00 8.62
N GLU A 89 -23.43 -7.40 8.74
CA GLU A 89 -23.65 -6.01 8.31
C GLU A 89 -22.77 -5.02 9.09
N ASP A 90 -22.66 -5.21 10.41
CA ASP A 90 -21.83 -4.36 11.27
C ASP A 90 -20.34 -4.54 10.99
N GLY A 91 -19.88 -5.78 10.79
CA GLY A 91 -18.50 -6.09 10.44
C GLY A 91 -18.11 -5.55 9.06
N LEU A 92 -18.99 -5.65 8.07
CA LEU A 92 -18.77 -5.06 6.74
C LEU A 92 -18.72 -3.53 6.82
N LYS A 93 -19.59 -2.91 7.62
CA LYS A 93 -19.58 -1.46 7.84
C LYS A 93 -18.27 -1.00 8.50
N PHE A 94 -17.83 -1.68 9.54
CA PHE A 94 -16.56 -1.41 10.20
C PHE A 94 -15.38 -1.60 9.23
N PHE A 95 -15.37 -2.69 8.46
CA PHE A 95 -14.34 -2.95 7.46
C PHE A 95 -14.24 -1.82 6.43
N ASN A 96 -15.37 -1.36 5.90
CA ASN A 96 -15.44 -0.25 4.96
C ASN A 96 -14.96 1.07 5.58
N GLU A 97 -15.26 1.32 6.86
CA GLU A 97 -14.73 2.47 7.58
C GLU A 97 -13.20 2.43 7.61
N VAL A 98 -12.59 1.31 8.00
CA VAL A 98 -11.13 1.15 8.01
C VAL A 98 -10.55 1.29 6.60
N ALA A 99 -11.12 0.61 5.60
CA ALA A 99 -10.67 0.69 4.20
C ALA A 99 -10.75 2.10 3.61
N SER A 100 -11.63 2.96 4.15
CA SER A 100 -11.73 4.37 3.78
C SER A 100 -10.71 5.29 4.50
N GLN A 101 -9.93 4.78 5.45
CA GLN A 101 -8.87 5.58 6.09
C GLN A 101 -7.65 5.73 5.17
N LYS A 102 -6.65 6.51 5.58
CA LYS A 102 -5.39 6.60 4.82
C LYS A 102 -4.64 5.26 4.84
N PHE A 103 -3.82 4.97 3.83
CA PHE A 103 -3.05 3.72 3.78
C PHE A 103 -2.24 3.44 5.05
N SER A 104 -1.64 4.47 5.66
CA SER A 104 -0.92 4.32 6.93
C SER A 104 -1.82 3.90 8.10
N ASP A 105 -3.02 4.47 8.20
CA ASP A 105 -3.97 4.17 9.28
C ASP A 105 -4.52 2.74 9.10
N GLN A 106 -4.78 2.32 7.86
CA GLN A 106 -5.13 0.94 7.50
C GLN A 106 -4.02 -0.06 7.89
N ALA A 107 -2.76 0.27 7.59
CA ALA A 107 -1.63 -0.58 7.96
C ALA A 107 -1.46 -0.68 9.48
N ILE A 108 -1.68 0.41 10.22
CA ILE A 108 -1.66 0.40 11.70
C ILE A 108 -2.77 -0.49 12.25
N ALA A 109 -4.00 -0.39 11.72
CA ALA A 109 -5.12 -1.23 12.13
C ALA A 109 -4.79 -2.73 11.94
N PHE A 110 -4.23 -3.09 10.79
CA PHE A 110 -3.75 -4.45 10.53
C PHE A 110 -2.65 -4.89 11.51
N LEU A 111 -1.63 -4.06 11.72
CA LEU A 111 -0.51 -4.38 12.61
C LEU A 111 -0.96 -4.54 14.07
N ASN A 112 -1.93 -3.77 14.54
CA ASN A 112 -2.48 -3.92 15.89
C ASN A 112 -3.25 -5.23 16.04
N ALA A 113 -4.08 -5.58 15.05
CA ALA A 113 -4.85 -6.83 15.08
C ALA A 113 -3.96 -8.09 15.05
N TYR A 114 -2.83 -8.02 14.33
CA TYR A 114 -1.99 -9.19 14.04
C TYR A 114 -0.54 -9.07 14.54
N TRP A 115 -0.28 -8.23 15.54
CA TRP A 115 1.10 -7.94 15.96
C TRP A 115 1.91 -9.20 16.31
N GLY A 116 1.28 -10.15 17.00
CA GLY A 116 1.93 -11.40 17.42
C GLY A 116 2.39 -12.25 16.23
N GLU A 117 1.63 -12.25 15.14
CA GLU A 117 1.89 -13.05 13.94
C GLU A 117 2.74 -12.30 12.90
N VAL A 118 2.58 -10.99 12.78
CA VAL A 118 3.13 -10.18 11.68
C VAL A 118 4.17 -9.14 12.11
N GLY A 119 4.45 -8.99 13.41
CA GLY A 119 5.37 -7.95 13.92
C GLY A 119 6.77 -7.99 13.31
N SER A 120 7.28 -9.19 12.95
CA SER A 120 8.56 -9.37 12.26
C SER A 120 8.56 -8.84 10.82
N GLN A 121 7.38 -8.68 10.22
CA GLN A 121 7.19 -8.20 8.85
C GLN A 121 6.92 -6.69 8.81
N ALA A 122 6.77 -6.02 9.95
CA ALA A 122 6.37 -4.62 10.04
C ALA A 122 7.31 -3.69 9.24
N GLU A 123 8.63 -3.95 9.28
CA GLU A 123 9.61 -3.16 8.52
C GLU A 123 9.40 -3.28 7.01
N PHE A 124 9.06 -4.47 6.49
CA PHE A 124 8.73 -4.66 5.08
C PHE A 124 7.44 -3.91 4.72
N ILE A 125 6.40 -4.04 5.55
CA ILE A 125 5.12 -3.36 5.34
C ILE A 125 5.33 -1.85 5.23
N TYR A 126 6.12 -1.26 6.13
CA TYR A 126 6.40 0.18 6.15
C TYR A 126 7.31 0.63 5.01
N SER A 127 8.48 -0.02 4.86
CA SER A 127 9.55 0.46 3.98
C SER A 127 9.38 0.03 2.51
N VAL A 128 8.59 -1.01 2.24
CA VAL A 128 8.42 -1.56 0.90
C VAL A 128 6.97 -1.46 0.46
N SER A 129 6.06 -2.18 1.11
CA SER A 129 4.67 -2.28 0.64
C SER A 129 3.98 -0.91 0.65
N TRP A 130 3.99 -0.20 1.77
CA TRP A 130 3.35 1.11 1.92
C TRP A 130 3.95 2.16 0.98
N ASP A 131 5.29 2.17 0.80
CA ASP A 131 5.94 3.12 -0.12
C ASP A 131 5.54 2.89 -1.59
N ILE A 132 5.55 1.62 -2.03
CA ILE A 132 5.15 1.26 -3.40
C ILE A 132 3.64 1.50 -3.62
N PHE A 133 2.81 1.26 -2.60
CA PHE A 133 1.37 1.52 -2.64
C PHE A 133 1.09 3.02 -2.84
N LYS A 134 1.73 3.88 -2.03
CA LYS A 134 1.65 5.34 -2.19
C LYS A 134 2.17 5.78 -3.55
N TYR A 135 3.26 5.20 -4.05
CA TYR A 135 3.80 5.55 -5.35
C TYR A 135 2.84 5.21 -6.50
N ALA A 136 2.14 4.08 -6.42
CA ALA A 136 1.10 3.72 -7.37
C ALA A 136 -0.06 4.73 -7.37
N ASP A 137 -0.55 5.13 -6.19
CA ASP A 137 -1.59 6.16 -6.04
C ASP A 137 -1.12 7.55 -6.50
N MET A 138 0.12 7.93 -6.17
CA MET A 138 0.77 9.15 -6.64
C MET A 138 0.79 9.21 -8.17
N HIS A 139 1.16 8.11 -8.83
CA HIS A 139 1.17 8.01 -10.28
C HIS A 139 -0.23 8.17 -10.88
N ALA A 140 -1.23 7.48 -10.29
CA ALA A 140 -2.63 7.61 -10.73
C ALA A 140 -3.16 9.05 -10.60
N LYS A 141 -2.75 9.77 -9.54
CA LYS A 141 -3.12 11.17 -9.29
C LYS A 141 -2.26 12.19 -10.04
N GLY A 142 -1.27 11.77 -10.83
CA GLY A 142 -0.32 12.66 -11.50
C GLY A 142 0.56 13.47 -10.54
N CYS A 143 0.77 12.99 -9.32
CA CYS A 143 1.58 13.65 -8.30
C CYS A 143 3.03 13.13 -8.32
N ASN A 144 3.96 13.97 -8.77
CA ASN A 144 5.37 13.59 -8.90
C ASN A 144 6.19 13.77 -7.61
N TYR A 145 5.66 14.49 -6.61
CA TYR A 145 6.42 14.88 -5.42
C TYR A 145 5.72 14.43 -4.15
N VAL A 146 6.42 13.67 -3.31
CA VAL A 146 5.88 13.14 -2.04
C VAL A 146 5.35 14.25 -1.12
N HIS A 147 5.99 15.42 -1.10
CA HIS A 147 5.53 16.55 -0.28
C HIS A 147 4.25 17.23 -0.83
N LYS A 148 3.83 16.95 -2.06
CA LYS A 148 2.54 17.41 -2.61
C LYS A 148 1.47 16.34 -2.53
N TYR A 149 1.85 15.12 -2.20
CA TYR A 149 0.95 13.98 -2.14
C TYR A 149 0.09 14.03 -0.88
N LYS A 150 -1.23 13.95 -1.09
CA LYS A 150 -2.21 13.66 -0.05
C LYS A 150 -2.52 12.17 -0.14
N GLU A 151 -2.19 11.44 0.91
CA GLU A 151 -2.33 9.99 0.98
C GLU A 151 -3.74 9.52 0.61
N GLY A 152 -3.79 8.47 -0.22
CA GLY A 152 -5.02 7.83 -0.68
C GLY A 152 -5.59 6.81 0.29
N GLN A 153 -6.63 6.13 -0.17
CA GLN A 153 -7.45 5.19 0.62
C GLN A 153 -7.55 3.81 -0.08
N ALA A 154 -7.71 3.79 -1.40
CA ALA A 154 -7.70 2.57 -2.20
C ALA A 154 -7.16 2.82 -3.62
N LEU A 155 -6.88 1.75 -4.37
CA LEU A 155 -6.45 1.76 -5.77
C LEU A 155 -7.50 1.07 -6.65
N GLU A 156 -7.87 1.66 -7.78
CA GLU A 156 -8.62 0.94 -8.82
C GLU A 156 -7.82 -0.29 -9.33
N PHE A 157 -8.49 -1.33 -9.84
CA PHE A 157 -7.81 -2.58 -10.24
C PHE A 157 -6.63 -2.43 -11.21
N ASP A 158 -6.67 -1.47 -12.13
CA ASP A 158 -5.57 -1.22 -13.05
C ASP A 158 -4.34 -0.64 -12.34
N ILE A 159 -4.58 0.20 -11.33
CA ILE A 159 -3.55 0.76 -10.47
C ILE A 159 -3.07 -0.27 -9.44
N GLY A 160 -3.97 -1.11 -8.93
CA GLY A 160 -3.65 -2.26 -8.09
C GLY A 160 -2.76 -3.27 -8.81
N LEU A 161 -3.02 -3.55 -10.09
CA LEU A 161 -2.13 -4.34 -10.94
C LEU A 161 -0.74 -3.71 -11.04
N TYR A 162 -0.67 -2.40 -11.34
CA TYR A 162 0.60 -1.68 -11.40
C TYR A 162 1.38 -1.74 -10.08
N PHE A 163 0.70 -1.63 -8.93
CA PHE A 163 1.28 -1.81 -7.60
C PHE A 163 1.96 -3.19 -7.46
N TYR A 164 1.25 -4.29 -7.76
CA TYR A 164 1.81 -5.64 -7.63
C TYR A 164 2.99 -5.90 -8.57
N GLU A 165 2.91 -5.42 -9.82
CA GLU A 165 4.01 -5.53 -10.78
C GLU A 165 5.24 -4.76 -10.28
N ARG A 166 5.03 -3.57 -9.73
CA ARG A 166 6.11 -2.74 -9.16
C ARG A 166 6.73 -3.39 -7.92
N LEU A 167 5.93 -3.99 -7.05
CA LEU A 167 6.39 -4.73 -5.88
C LEU A 167 7.25 -5.94 -6.27
N CYS A 168 6.79 -6.75 -7.24
CA CYS A 168 7.57 -7.88 -7.76
C CYS A 168 8.87 -7.40 -8.41
N LYS A 169 8.82 -6.32 -9.20
CA LYS A 169 10.01 -5.73 -9.82
C LYS A 169 11.02 -5.26 -8.78
N PHE A 170 10.57 -4.56 -7.74
CA PHE A 170 11.43 -4.07 -6.67
C PHE A 170 12.22 -5.20 -6.02
N LEU A 171 11.57 -6.34 -5.75
CA LEU A 171 12.20 -7.50 -5.11
C LEU A 171 13.12 -8.29 -6.05
N GLY A 172 12.91 -8.19 -7.37
CA GLY A 172 13.80 -8.77 -8.38
C GLY A 172 15.10 -7.98 -8.60
N GLU A 173 15.22 -6.77 -8.06
CA GLU A 173 16.44 -5.95 -8.20
C GLU A 173 17.50 -6.37 -7.16
N SER A 174 18.73 -6.64 -7.61
CA SER A 174 19.83 -7.15 -6.76
C SER A 174 20.16 -6.24 -5.57
N LYS A 175 20.05 -4.92 -5.73
CA LYS A 175 20.25 -3.93 -4.66
C LYS A 175 19.22 -4.03 -3.51
N ASN A 176 18.10 -4.71 -3.75
CA ASN A 176 17.00 -4.90 -2.81
C ASN A 176 16.96 -6.33 -2.25
N SER A 177 18.00 -7.13 -2.48
CA SER A 177 18.07 -8.54 -2.05
C SER A 177 17.78 -8.75 -0.56
N LYS A 178 18.11 -7.80 0.30
CA LYS A 178 17.78 -7.83 1.74
C LYS A 178 16.28 -7.99 2.02
N TRP A 179 15.42 -7.50 1.12
CA TRP A 179 13.96 -7.59 1.25
C TRP A 179 13.39 -8.88 0.67
N ALA A 180 14.18 -9.60 -0.15
CA ALA A 180 13.82 -10.88 -0.74
C ALA A 180 14.33 -12.08 0.08
N GLY A 181 14.94 -11.83 1.24
CA GLY A 181 15.44 -12.87 2.14
C GLY A 181 14.34 -13.60 2.90
N GLU A 182 14.71 -14.71 3.55
CA GLU A 182 13.80 -15.57 4.32
C GLU A 182 13.09 -14.83 5.47
N GLU A 183 13.74 -13.81 6.04
CA GLU A 183 13.16 -12.95 7.08
C GLU A 183 11.81 -12.36 6.66
N TYR A 184 11.66 -12.04 5.36
CA TYR A 184 10.43 -11.47 4.81
C TYR A 184 9.69 -12.43 3.89
N ALA A 185 9.88 -13.74 4.05
CA ALA A 185 9.22 -14.75 3.20
C ALA A 185 7.68 -14.60 3.14
N PRO A 186 6.95 -14.34 4.25
CA PRO A 186 5.50 -14.12 4.19
C PRO A 186 5.09 -12.87 3.40
N SER A 187 5.99 -11.88 3.30
CA SER A 187 5.76 -10.62 2.59
C SER A 187 6.00 -10.69 1.08
N GLN A 188 6.54 -11.79 0.57
CA GLN A 188 6.89 -11.90 -0.85
C GLN A 188 5.62 -11.99 -1.72
N PRO A 189 5.45 -11.11 -2.72
CA PRO A 189 4.35 -11.20 -3.66
C PRO A 189 4.62 -12.34 -4.65
N LYS A 190 3.54 -12.88 -5.21
CA LYS A 190 3.63 -13.83 -6.32
C LYS A 190 3.49 -13.11 -7.65
N LEU A 191 4.47 -13.24 -8.55
CA LEU A 191 4.36 -12.70 -9.91
C LEU A 191 3.26 -13.42 -10.70
N MET A 192 2.45 -12.66 -11.43
CA MET A 192 1.32 -13.17 -12.23
C MET A 192 1.13 -12.33 -13.49
N THR A 193 0.48 -12.90 -14.50
CA THR A 193 0.02 -12.14 -15.67
C THR A 193 -1.11 -11.17 -15.28
N ALA A 194 -1.28 -10.08 -16.03
CA ALA A 194 -2.35 -9.10 -15.83
C ALA A 194 -3.76 -9.72 -15.71
N ILE A 195 -4.10 -10.67 -16.58
CA ILE A 195 -5.42 -11.34 -16.58
C ILE A 195 -5.64 -12.11 -15.27
N VAL A 196 -4.65 -12.90 -14.87
CA VAL A 196 -4.72 -13.70 -13.64
C VAL A 196 -4.77 -12.79 -12.41
N ARG A 197 -3.97 -11.71 -12.39
CA ARG A 197 -3.97 -10.76 -11.27
C ARG A 197 -5.31 -10.06 -11.14
N LYS A 198 -5.89 -9.50 -12.21
CA LYS A 198 -7.19 -8.84 -12.14
C LYS A 198 -8.31 -9.78 -11.70
N LYS A 199 -8.26 -11.04 -12.14
CA LYS A 199 -9.17 -12.08 -11.64
C LYS A 199 -8.97 -12.33 -10.15
N GLU A 200 -7.73 -12.43 -9.69
CA GLU A 200 -7.41 -12.60 -8.27
C GLU A 200 -7.85 -11.41 -7.42
N LEU A 201 -7.66 -10.17 -7.91
CA LEU A 201 -8.13 -8.98 -7.22
C LEU A 201 -9.63 -9.05 -6.98
N ARG A 202 -10.40 -9.31 -8.04
CA ARG A 202 -11.87 -9.44 -7.99
C ARG A 202 -12.35 -10.59 -7.11
N ASP A 203 -11.73 -11.77 -7.26
CA ASP A 203 -12.27 -12.99 -6.65
C ASP A 203 -11.82 -13.17 -5.19
N LYS A 204 -10.75 -12.48 -4.76
CA LYS A 204 -10.11 -12.74 -3.46
C LYS A 204 -9.62 -11.53 -2.69
N VAL A 205 -9.26 -10.42 -3.34
CA VAL A 205 -8.64 -9.28 -2.64
C VAL A 205 -9.68 -8.22 -2.31
N ASP A 206 -10.55 -7.91 -3.27
CA ASP A 206 -11.68 -6.99 -3.12
C ASP A 206 -12.76 -7.68 -2.26
N VAL A 207 -12.73 -7.42 -0.96
CA VAL A 207 -13.57 -8.10 0.05
C VAL A 207 -14.96 -7.47 0.08
N ASN A 208 -15.05 -6.15 -0.13
CA ASN A 208 -16.30 -5.40 -0.08
C ASN A 208 -16.96 -5.23 -1.48
N PHE A 209 -16.35 -5.76 -2.54
CA PHE A 209 -16.82 -5.73 -3.92
C PHE A 209 -16.98 -4.30 -4.49
N ASP A 210 -16.14 -3.37 -4.07
CA ASP A 210 -16.21 -1.96 -4.50
C ASP A 210 -15.39 -1.67 -5.78
N GLY A 211 -14.70 -2.66 -6.33
CA GLY A 211 -13.87 -2.53 -7.53
C GLY A 211 -12.52 -1.86 -7.30
N HIS A 212 -12.13 -1.67 -6.04
CA HIS A 212 -10.87 -1.11 -5.61
C HIS A 212 -10.10 -2.11 -4.74
N VAL A 213 -8.87 -1.73 -4.40
CA VAL A 213 -7.99 -2.48 -3.51
C VAL A 213 -7.43 -1.49 -2.49
N SER A 214 -7.90 -1.61 -1.27
CA SER A 214 -7.36 -0.90 -0.11
C SER A 214 -6.04 -1.54 0.37
N MET A 215 -5.29 -0.82 1.19
CA MET A 215 -4.07 -1.36 1.82
C MET A 215 -4.42 -2.50 2.78
N ILE A 216 -5.54 -2.40 3.51
CA ILE A 216 -5.98 -3.47 4.42
C ILE A 216 -6.32 -4.76 3.66
N GLU A 217 -6.98 -4.67 2.51
CA GLU A 217 -7.26 -5.84 1.67
C GLU A 217 -6.00 -6.50 1.12
N TYR A 218 -5.04 -5.69 0.64
CA TYR A 218 -3.73 -6.20 0.24
C TYR A 218 -3.06 -6.96 1.38
N LEU A 219 -3.02 -6.39 2.60
CA LEU A 219 -2.37 -6.99 3.76
C LEU A 219 -3.05 -8.29 4.19
N LEU A 220 -4.38 -8.29 4.33
CA LEU A 220 -5.13 -9.49 4.68
C LEU A 220 -4.91 -10.60 3.65
N TYR A 221 -4.89 -10.28 2.35
CA TYR A 221 -4.63 -11.29 1.33
C TYR A 221 -3.18 -11.78 1.33
N GLN A 222 -2.20 -10.88 1.50
CA GLN A 222 -0.78 -11.23 1.54
C GLN A 222 -0.48 -12.17 2.71
N TYR A 223 -1.06 -11.90 3.89
CA TYR A 223 -0.86 -12.65 5.13
C TYR A 223 -2.00 -13.64 5.44
N ARG A 224 -2.71 -14.11 4.40
CA ARG A 224 -3.88 -14.99 4.50
C ARG A 224 -3.66 -16.37 5.16
N SER A 225 -2.42 -16.71 5.51
CA SER A 225 -2.11 -17.92 6.29
C SER A 225 -2.59 -17.82 7.74
N PHE A 226 -2.73 -16.59 8.26
CA PHE A 226 -3.21 -16.33 9.63
C PHE A 226 -4.19 -15.15 9.72
N ALA A 227 -4.30 -14.31 8.67
CA ALA A 227 -5.23 -13.18 8.64
C ALA A 227 -6.40 -13.43 7.68
N ASN A 228 -7.59 -12.96 8.03
CA ASN A 228 -8.76 -12.95 7.14
C ASN A 228 -9.71 -11.81 7.56
N PRO A 229 -10.67 -11.39 6.72
CA PRO A 229 -11.54 -10.26 7.04
C PRO A 229 -12.39 -10.44 8.30
N ALA A 230 -12.97 -11.61 8.54
CA ALA A 230 -13.86 -11.85 9.68
C ALA A 230 -13.10 -11.82 11.02
N ASP A 231 -11.94 -12.48 11.07
CA ASP A 231 -11.05 -12.44 12.22
C ASP A 231 -10.48 -11.02 12.44
N PHE A 232 -10.13 -10.30 11.37
CA PHE A 232 -9.67 -8.91 11.48
C PHE A 232 -10.72 -8.01 12.13
N VAL A 233 -11.97 -8.07 11.65
CA VAL A 233 -13.10 -7.31 12.20
C VAL A 233 -13.26 -7.64 13.69
N THR A 234 -13.26 -8.93 14.05
CA THR A 234 -13.38 -9.37 15.45
C THR A 234 -12.29 -8.80 16.34
N ARG A 235 -11.03 -8.80 15.87
CA ARG A 235 -9.87 -8.30 16.63
C ARG A 235 -9.83 -6.77 16.68
N ALA A 236 -10.22 -6.09 15.61
CA ALA A 236 -10.07 -4.64 15.49
C ALA A 236 -11.25 -3.87 16.11
N MET A 237 -12.47 -4.42 16.07
CA MET A 237 -13.65 -3.76 16.67
C MET A 237 -13.57 -3.62 18.19
N SER A 238 -12.79 -4.46 18.87
CA SER A 238 -12.63 -4.37 20.33
C SER A 238 -11.67 -3.26 20.81
N HIS A 239 -11.11 -2.46 19.90
CA HIS A 239 -9.99 -1.58 20.21
C HIS A 239 -10.19 -0.16 19.70
N ASP A 240 -10.44 0.75 20.63
CA ASP A 240 -10.41 2.19 20.36
C ASP A 240 -8.98 2.75 20.41
N GLU A 241 -8.66 3.70 19.51
CA GLU A 241 -7.37 4.40 19.54
C GLU A 241 -7.25 5.25 20.81
N HIS A 242 -6.29 4.92 21.68
CA HIS A 242 -6.03 5.69 22.89
C HIS A 242 -5.68 7.16 22.57
N PRO A 243 -6.13 8.13 23.40
CA PRO A 243 -5.99 9.56 23.11
C PRO A 243 -4.52 10.01 22.99
N GLU A 244 -3.57 9.41 23.72
CA GLU A 244 -2.15 9.72 23.60
C GLU A 244 -1.54 9.21 22.29
N ILE A 245 -2.01 8.06 21.79
CA ILE A 245 -1.60 7.52 20.48
C ILE A 245 -2.11 8.46 19.38
N LYS A 246 -3.39 8.83 19.44
CA LYS A 246 -3.99 9.82 18.54
C LYS A 246 -3.24 11.15 18.58
N LYS A 247 -2.89 11.65 19.76
CA LYS A 247 -2.10 12.88 19.94
C LYS A 247 -0.72 12.76 19.30
N ALA A 248 -0.04 11.63 19.44
CA ALA A 248 1.26 11.38 18.81
C ALA A 248 1.15 11.34 17.27
N ARG A 249 0.11 10.67 16.74
CA ARG A 249 -0.17 10.62 15.31
C ARG A 249 -0.46 12.00 14.72
N LEU A 250 -1.30 12.80 15.37
CA LEU A 250 -1.58 14.18 14.96
C LEU A 250 -0.32 15.07 15.01
N ALA A 251 0.56 14.87 15.99
CA ALA A 251 1.82 15.60 16.06
C ALA A 251 2.76 15.24 14.89
N LEU A 252 2.82 13.97 14.46
CA LEU A 252 3.57 13.57 13.27
C LEU A 252 2.94 14.11 11.97
N GLU A 253 1.61 14.23 11.89
CA GLU A 253 0.94 14.85 10.75
C GLU A 253 1.23 16.37 10.68
N GLU A 254 1.35 17.04 11.83
CA GLU A 254 1.81 18.43 11.86
C GLU A 254 3.25 18.55 11.35
N VAL A 255 4.15 17.60 11.69
CA VAL A 255 5.49 17.53 11.07
C VAL A 255 5.37 17.39 9.55
N ASN A 256 4.52 16.50 9.04
CA ASN A 256 4.30 16.36 7.59
C ASN A 256 3.85 17.69 6.98
N LYS A 257 2.90 18.40 7.59
CA LYS A 257 2.44 19.72 7.12
C LYS A 257 3.58 20.73 7.02
N ARG A 258 4.47 20.81 8.02
CA ARG A 258 5.64 21.70 8.00
C ARG A 258 6.67 21.29 6.95
N VAL A 259 6.92 19.99 6.79
CA VAL A 259 7.77 19.43 5.72
C VAL A 259 7.22 19.80 4.35
N ARG A 260 5.90 19.73 4.14
CA ARG A 260 5.27 20.12 2.87
C ARG A 260 5.52 21.59 2.53
N ALA A 261 5.38 22.48 3.51
CA ALA A 261 5.66 23.91 3.31
C ALA A 261 7.14 24.17 2.97
N TYR A 262 8.06 23.54 3.70
CA TYR A 262 9.49 23.66 3.45
C TYR A 262 9.91 23.11 2.07
N GLU A 263 9.44 21.93 1.69
CA GLU A 263 9.80 21.33 0.39
C GLU A 263 9.17 22.07 -0.80
N ALA A 264 7.98 22.64 -0.61
CA ALA A 264 7.37 23.53 -1.61
C ALA A 264 8.22 24.79 -1.83
N GLU A 265 8.71 25.41 -0.75
CA GLU A 265 9.59 26.57 -0.84
C GLU A 265 10.95 26.21 -1.44
N LYS A 266 11.52 25.07 -1.05
CA LYS A 266 12.75 24.53 -1.65
C LYS A 266 12.60 24.33 -3.15
N GLN A 267 11.47 23.80 -3.61
CA GLN A 267 11.20 23.63 -5.03
C GLN A 267 11.08 24.98 -5.75
N ARG A 268 10.35 25.95 -5.17
CA ARG A 268 10.23 27.31 -5.71
C ARG A 268 11.60 27.95 -5.91
N LEU A 269 12.44 27.91 -4.87
CA LEU A 269 13.81 28.45 -4.90
C LEU A 269 14.71 27.71 -5.89
N THR A 270 14.55 26.38 -6.01
CA THR A 270 15.27 25.58 -7.00
C THR A 270 14.90 26.01 -8.42
N ASP A 271 13.64 26.28 -8.71
CA ASP A 271 13.21 26.72 -10.04
C ASP A 271 13.60 28.19 -10.31
N GLU A 272 13.67 29.04 -9.29
CA GLU A 272 14.23 30.39 -9.41
C GLU A 272 15.74 30.39 -9.63
N SER A 273 16.47 29.49 -8.99
CA SER A 273 17.93 29.37 -9.12
C SER A 273 18.39 29.03 -10.55
N LYS A 274 17.48 28.46 -11.36
CA LYS A 274 17.70 28.13 -12.78
C LYS A 274 17.50 29.34 -13.70
N LYS A 275 16.87 30.43 -13.22
CA LYS A 275 16.72 31.67 -14.00
C LYS A 275 18.09 32.34 -14.16
N GLY A 276 18.31 33.08 -15.23
CA GLY A 276 19.55 33.85 -15.44
C GLY A 276 19.62 35.12 -14.59
N GLY A 277 20.81 35.74 -14.54
CA GLY A 277 21.05 37.06 -13.95
C GLY A 277 20.87 37.12 -12.42
N VAL A 278 20.57 38.32 -11.92
CA VAL A 278 20.45 38.61 -10.47
C VAL A 278 19.34 37.79 -9.81
N LYS A 279 18.24 37.50 -10.51
CA LYS A 279 17.14 36.66 -9.99
C LYS A 279 17.59 35.22 -9.74
N GLY A 280 18.36 34.64 -10.65
CA GLY A 280 18.97 33.32 -10.45
C GLY A 280 19.93 33.29 -9.27
N LEU A 281 20.78 34.31 -9.16
CA LEU A 281 21.73 34.43 -8.05
C LEU A 281 21.01 34.56 -6.70
N LYS A 282 19.94 35.36 -6.62
CA LYS A 282 19.09 35.48 -5.44
C LYS A 282 18.50 34.12 -5.04
N GLY A 283 17.91 33.39 -5.99
CA GLY A 283 17.35 32.06 -5.74
C GLY A 283 18.40 31.05 -5.23
N LYS A 284 19.63 31.08 -5.77
CA LYS A 284 20.75 30.26 -5.28
C LYS A 284 21.14 30.62 -3.84
N ASN A 285 21.22 31.90 -3.52
CA ASN A 285 21.59 32.37 -2.18
C ASN A 285 20.51 31.99 -1.14
N GLU A 286 19.24 32.24 -1.44
CA GLU A 286 18.12 31.87 -0.57
C GLU A 286 18.04 30.34 -0.39
N LEU A 287 18.24 29.56 -1.46
CA LEU A 287 18.28 28.10 -1.38
C LEU A 287 19.41 27.60 -0.47
N ALA A 288 20.59 28.22 -0.53
CA ALA A 288 21.72 27.88 0.34
C ALA A 288 21.44 28.19 1.82
N GLN A 289 20.66 29.24 2.09
CA GLN A 289 20.28 29.68 3.44
C GLN A 289 18.99 29.03 3.97
N LEU A 290 18.29 28.22 3.16
CA LEU A 290 16.97 27.67 3.50
C LEU A 290 16.96 26.84 4.79
N ASN A 291 18.05 26.14 5.13
CA ASN A 291 18.17 25.38 6.37
C ASN A 291 18.33 26.25 7.63
N SER A 292 18.58 27.54 7.46
CA SER A 292 18.61 28.53 8.54
C SER A 292 17.34 29.39 8.57
N SER A 293 16.35 29.10 7.71
CA SER A 293 15.11 29.85 7.61
C SER A 293 14.11 29.51 8.72
N PRO A 294 13.10 30.37 8.97
CA PRO A 294 12.01 30.08 9.91
C PRO A 294 11.22 28.80 9.57
N LEU A 295 11.15 28.41 8.28
CA LEU A 295 10.49 27.16 7.87
C LEU A 295 11.23 25.95 8.44
N TRP A 296 12.56 25.93 8.39
CA TRP A 296 13.35 24.85 8.97
C TRP A 296 13.21 24.80 10.49
N GLU A 297 13.25 25.96 11.17
CA GLU A 297 13.02 26.04 12.62
C GLU A 297 11.64 25.49 13.01
N SER A 298 10.61 25.78 12.20
CA SER A 298 9.24 25.26 12.43
C SER A 298 9.17 23.73 12.36
N ILE A 299 9.96 23.10 11.47
CA ILE A 299 10.08 21.64 11.40
C ILE A 299 10.76 21.11 12.65
N GLN A 300 11.86 21.73 13.11
CA GLN A 300 12.55 21.28 14.32
C GLN A 300 11.65 21.33 15.56
N LYS A 301 10.88 22.42 15.72
CA LYS A 301 9.91 22.55 16.80
C LYS A 301 8.85 21.44 16.74
N ALA A 302 8.28 21.21 15.56
CA ALA A 302 7.29 20.15 15.36
C ALA A 302 7.87 18.75 15.63
N LEU A 303 9.12 18.47 15.23
CA LEU A 303 9.80 17.20 15.50
C LEU A 303 10.00 16.95 16.99
N ILE A 304 10.38 17.98 17.76
CA ILE A 304 10.54 17.88 19.22
C ILE A 304 9.18 17.61 19.88
N THR A 305 8.11 18.29 19.44
CA THR A 305 6.75 18.06 19.94
C THR A 305 6.27 16.64 19.63
N ALA A 306 6.48 16.17 18.39
CA ALA A 306 6.12 14.81 17.98
C ALA A 306 6.91 13.76 18.77
N GLU A 307 8.21 13.95 18.95
CA GLU A 307 9.04 13.07 19.79
C GLU A 307 8.53 13.00 21.23
N ALA A 308 8.20 14.14 21.83
CA ALA A 308 7.65 14.15 23.19
C ALA A 308 6.32 13.39 23.27
N ALA A 309 5.44 13.57 22.29
CA ALA A 309 4.16 12.87 22.22
C ALA A 309 4.32 11.35 22.03
N VAL A 310 5.18 10.93 21.09
CA VAL A 310 5.51 9.50 20.87
C VAL A 310 6.14 8.88 22.12
N ARG A 311 7.04 9.59 22.81
CA ARG A 311 7.63 9.12 24.06
C ARG A 311 6.59 8.94 25.16
N ILE A 312 5.61 9.85 25.28
CA ILE A 312 4.51 9.73 26.24
C ILE A 312 3.64 8.50 25.91
N ALA A 313 3.29 8.30 24.64
CA ALA A 313 2.52 7.14 24.21
C ALA A 313 3.27 5.83 24.49
N ASN A 314 4.56 5.74 24.13
CA ASN A 314 5.40 4.57 24.42
C ASN A 314 5.53 4.27 25.91
N ARG A 315 5.62 5.30 26.76
CA ARG A 315 5.71 5.08 28.22
C ARG A 315 4.43 4.46 28.77
N LYS A 316 3.27 4.85 28.22
CA LYS A 316 1.96 4.34 28.66
C LYS A 316 1.62 2.97 28.07
N TYR A 317 1.98 2.73 26.80
CA TYR A 317 1.47 1.59 26.02
C TYR A 317 2.56 0.69 25.40
N GLY A 318 3.85 1.02 25.53
CA GLY A 318 4.96 0.31 24.88
C GLY A 318 5.56 -0.88 25.62
N GLY A 319 4.87 -1.45 26.61
CA GLY A 319 5.15 -2.81 27.12
C GLY A 319 6.42 -3.03 27.96
N LYS A 320 7.11 -2.00 28.46
CA LYS A 320 8.26 -2.15 29.39
C LYS A 320 8.02 -1.54 30.77
N SER A 321 6.80 -1.65 31.29
CA SER A 321 6.56 -1.32 32.69
C SER A 321 7.19 -2.42 33.57
N LYS A 322 8.48 -2.27 33.87
CA LYS A 322 9.30 -3.15 34.72
C LYS A 322 8.88 -3.14 36.20
N GLY A 323 7.68 -2.69 36.54
CA GLY A 323 7.32 -2.41 37.93
C GLY A 323 5.88 -2.75 38.25
N SER A 324 5.73 -3.67 39.21
CA SER A 324 4.60 -3.79 40.14
C SER A 324 3.28 -4.30 39.57
N GLY A 325 3.16 -5.63 39.44
CA GLY A 325 2.11 -6.43 40.10
C GLY A 325 0.63 -6.12 39.84
N SER A 326 0.27 -5.25 38.89
CA SER A 326 -1.13 -4.96 38.58
C SER A 326 -1.63 -5.94 37.53
N GLU A 327 -2.59 -6.78 37.94
CA GLU A 327 -3.29 -7.73 37.09
C GLU A 327 -3.70 -7.09 35.77
N SER A 328 -3.13 -7.64 34.70
CA SER A 328 -3.27 -7.20 33.31
C SER A 328 -4.73 -7.26 32.89
N ARG A 329 -5.41 -6.11 32.96
CA ARG A 329 -6.57 -5.87 32.10
C ARG A 329 -6.08 -5.86 30.66
N ALA A 330 -6.86 -6.48 29.79
CA ALA A 330 -6.71 -6.52 28.33
C ALA A 330 -6.72 -5.10 27.74
N ILE A 331 -5.63 -4.36 27.91
CA ILE A 331 -5.36 -3.12 27.20
C ILE A 331 -5.10 -3.55 25.76
N GLY A 332 -5.94 -3.09 24.84
CA GLY A 332 -5.92 -3.50 23.44
C GLY A 332 -4.54 -3.42 22.80
N ASN A 333 -4.26 -4.36 21.90
CA ASN A 333 -2.97 -4.50 21.24
C ASN A 333 -2.63 -3.22 20.44
N SER A 334 -1.82 -2.35 21.03
CA SER A 334 -1.40 -1.06 20.46
C SER A 334 0.05 -1.10 19.96
N GLU A 335 0.66 -2.27 19.92
CA GLU A 335 2.06 -2.48 19.56
C GLU A 335 2.35 -2.07 18.12
N GLY A 336 1.42 -2.35 17.19
CA GLY A 336 1.52 -1.92 15.80
C GLY A 336 1.57 -0.40 15.67
N SER A 337 0.68 0.31 16.37
CA SER A 337 0.68 1.77 16.47
C SER A 337 2.00 2.29 17.05
N MET A 338 2.48 1.70 18.15
CA MET A 338 3.72 2.14 18.80
C MET A 338 4.92 1.96 17.88
N TRP A 339 5.04 0.80 17.25
CA TRP A 339 6.10 0.53 16.30
C TRP A 339 6.07 1.52 15.12
N TRP A 340 4.90 1.74 14.51
CA TRP A 340 4.74 2.64 13.38
C TRP A 340 5.10 4.09 13.73
N LEU A 341 4.61 4.60 14.86
CA LEU A 341 4.91 5.95 15.34
C LEU A 341 6.41 6.16 15.56
N ASN A 342 7.10 5.19 16.18
CA ASN A 342 8.55 5.25 16.38
C ASN A 342 9.30 5.19 15.05
N ARG A 343 8.88 4.30 14.14
CA ARG A 343 9.52 4.13 12.84
C ARG A 343 9.41 5.39 11.98
N ASP A 344 8.22 5.98 11.94
CA ASP A 344 7.94 7.20 11.20
C ASP A 344 8.66 8.43 11.78
N LEU A 345 8.70 8.55 13.11
CA LEU A 345 9.52 9.55 13.79
C LEU A 345 11.01 9.39 13.44
N ALA A 346 11.52 8.15 13.42
CA ALA A 346 12.91 7.86 13.09
C ALA A 346 13.26 8.27 11.65
N GLU A 347 12.41 7.95 10.65
CA GLU A 347 12.64 8.40 9.26
C GLU A 347 12.58 9.93 9.14
N LYS A 348 11.61 10.57 9.80
CA LYS A 348 11.50 12.03 9.81
C LYS A 348 12.72 12.68 10.44
N LYS A 349 13.22 12.16 11.57
CA LYS A 349 14.47 12.64 12.20
C LYS A 349 15.70 12.39 11.35
N LYS A 350 15.80 11.23 10.69
CA LYS A 350 16.90 10.92 9.78
C LYS A 350 16.98 11.90 8.63
N LYS A 351 15.84 12.28 8.06
CA LYS A 351 15.77 13.17 6.89
C LYS A 351 15.82 14.65 7.25
N TYR A 352 15.12 15.05 8.31
CA TYR A 352 14.87 16.45 8.67
C TYR A 352 15.37 16.84 10.07
N GLY A 353 16.00 15.95 10.81
CA GLY A 353 16.59 16.27 12.11
C GLY A 353 17.87 17.12 11.99
N ARG A 354 18.34 17.64 13.12
CA ARG A 354 19.65 18.29 13.21
C ARG A 354 20.75 17.30 12.81
N LYS A 355 21.45 17.60 11.71
CA LYS A 355 22.65 16.85 11.34
C LYS A 355 23.73 17.16 12.37
N SER A 356 24.30 16.13 13.00
CA SER A 356 25.48 16.32 13.84
C SER A 356 26.55 17.01 12.99
N LYS A 357 27.19 18.06 13.53
CA LYS A 357 28.42 18.57 12.92
C LYS A 357 29.39 17.39 12.89
N LYS A 358 29.75 16.95 11.69
CA LYS A 358 30.81 15.97 11.50
C LYS A 358 32.15 16.63 11.78
#